data_AF-A0A4Q1KCJ0-F1
#
_entry.id   AF-A0A4Q1KCJ0-F1
#
_cell.length_a   1.000
_cell.length_b   1.000
_cell.length_c   1.000
_cell.angle_alpha   90.00
_cell.angle_beta   90.00
_cell.angle_gamma   90.00
#
_symmetry.space_group_name_H-M   'P 1'
#
loop_
_entity.id
_entity.type
_entity.pdbx_description
1 polymer ?
#
loop_
_entity_poly.entity_id
_entity_poly.type
_entity_poly.pdbx_seq_one_letter_code
_entity_poly.pdbx_strand_id
1 'polypeptide(L)'
;MQKLLCFFVLWMGMVFAIPAVHAQNSSDPDLAMKHALYTKYRKEVLAYDKKHYDELFFAFFEKQNDPNITLTKEEYYTYTIKIAIYSEKLGMLYKDQKDVAEQTKREWFDKRYEAYLQSKK
;
A
#
# COMPACT_ATOMS: atom_id res chain seq x y z
N MET A 1 19.61 -42.55 29.55
CA MET A 1 18.82 -41.32 29.32
C MET A 1 18.87 -40.97 27.84
N GLN A 2 18.04 -41.63 27.03
CA GLN A 2 18.20 -41.68 25.57
C GLN A 2 16.84 -41.71 24.87
N LYS A 3 15.83 -41.07 25.47
CA LYS A 3 14.45 -41.01 24.94
C LYS A 3 13.84 -39.60 24.97
N LEU A 4 14.63 -38.56 25.26
CA LEU A 4 14.14 -37.19 25.37
C LEU A 4 14.76 -36.20 24.36
N LEU A 5 15.50 -36.69 23.36
CA LEU A 5 16.16 -35.84 22.36
C LEU A 5 15.55 -35.92 20.95
N CYS A 6 14.53 -36.78 20.75
CA CYS A 6 13.90 -36.96 19.43
C CYS A 6 12.58 -36.18 19.27
N PHE A 7 12.06 -35.55 20.34
CA PHE A 7 10.83 -34.75 20.25
C PHE A 7 11.05 -33.34 19.71
N PHE A 8 12.30 -32.83 19.75
CA PHE A 8 12.58 -31.44 19.35
C PHE A 8 12.85 -31.26 17.85
N VAL A 9 13.12 -32.35 17.12
CA VAL A 9 13.47 -32.30 15.68
C VAL A 9 12.25 -32.51 14.78
N LEU A 10 11.11 -32.94 15.33
CA LEU A 10 9.89 -33.21 14.56
C LEU A 10 8.89 -32.04 14.54
N TRP A 11 9.20 -30.93 15.22
CA TRP A 11 8.36 -29.71 15.27
C TRP A 11 8.96 -28.56 14.45
N MET A 12 9.71 -28.87 13.40
CA MET A 12 10.33 -27.89 12.49
C MET A 12 10.16 -28.28 11.02
N GLY A 13 9.05 -28.98 10.72
CA GLY A 13 8.76 -29.54 9.40
C GLY A 13 7.41 -29.13 8.81
N MET A 14 6.71 -28.16 9.38
CA MET A 14 5.49 -27.58 8.78
C MET A 14 5.85 -26.26 8.10
N VAL A 15 6.64 -26.38 7.01
CA VAL A 15 6.72 -25.33 6.01
C VAL A 15 5.32 -25.25 5.41
N PHE A 16 4.56 -24.24 5.81
CA PHE A 16 3.35 -23.84 5.11
C PHE A 16 3.76 -23.57 3.66
N ALA A 17 3.44 -24.51 2.78
CA ALA A 17 3.35 -24.22 1.36
C ALA A 17 2.22 -23.20 1.21
N ILE A 18 2.58 -21.92 1.21
CA ILE A 18 1.67 -20.86 0.77
C ILE A 18 1.33 -21.23 -0.67
N PRO A 19 0.07 -21.50 -1.02
CA PRO A 19 -0.28 -21.56 -2.43
C PRO A 19 0.06 -20.18 -2.99
N ALA A 20 1.03 -20.12 -3.88
CA ALA A 20 1.26 -18.97 -4.72
C ALA A 20 -0.02 -18.77 -5.53
N VAL A 21 -0.96 -18.00 -5.00
CA VAL A 21 -2.12 -17.50 -5.72
C VAL A 21 -1.51 -16.76 -6.90
N HIS A 22 -1.51 -17.43 -8.05
CA HIS A 22 -1.25 -16.79 -9.32
C HIS A 22 -2.34 -15.73 -9.44
N ALA A 23 -1.97 -14.49 -9.11
CA ALA A 23 -2.73 -13.34 -9.47
C ALA A 23 -2.96 -13.47 -10.97
N GLN A 24 -4.18 -13.84 -11.35
CA GLN A 24 -4.63 -13.66 -12.72
C GLN A 24 -4.28 -12.20 -13.03
N ASN A 25 -3.44 -12.00 -14.05
CA ASN A 25 -3.09 -10.70 -14.59
C ASN A 25 -4.37 -10.06 -15.16
N SER A 26 -5.30 -9.67 -14.30
CA SER A 26 -6.29 -8.67 -14.63
C SER A 26 -5.51 -7.37 -14.68
N SER A 27 -5.17 -6.94 -15.90
CA SER A 27 -4.60 -5.61 -16.13
C SER A 27 -5.40 -4.60 -15.32
N ASP A 28 -4.74 -3.77 -14.52
CA ASP A 28 -5.41 -2.75 -13.71
C ASP A 28 -6.26 -1.84 -14.63
N PRO A 29 -7.61 -1.92 -14.62
CA PRO A 29 -8.46 -1.09 -15.49
C PRO A 29 -8.36 0.41 -15.16
N ASP A 30 -7.90 0.76 -13.97
CA ASP A 30 -7.76 2.13 -13.49
C ASP A 30 -6.32 2.66 -13.64
N LEU A 31 -5.40 1.89 -14.23
CA LEU A 31 -3.99 2.24 -14.35
C LEU A 31 -3.78 3.60 -15.04
N ALA A 32 -4.51 3.86 -16.12
CA ALA A 32 -4.45 5.12 -16.84
C ALA A 32 -4.87 6.30 -15.95
N MET A 33 -5.91 6.13 -15.14
CA MET A 33 -6.39 7.15 -14.20
C MET A 33 -5.37 7.41 -13.08
N LYS A 34 -4.79 6.35 -12.50
CA LYS A 34 -3.74 6.46 -11.49
C LYS A 34 -2.52 7.21 -12.01
N HIS A 35 -2.07 6.93 -13.23
CA HIS A 35 -0.97 7.66 -13.86
C HIS A 35 -1.31 9.12 -14.17
N ALA A 36 -2.55 9.41 -14.58
CA ALA A 36 -3.01 10.78 -14.77
C ALA A 36 -2.98 11.58 -13.46
N LEU A 37 -3.50 11.00 -12.37
CA LEU A 37 -3.45 11.60 -11.03
C LEU A 37 -2.02 11.76 -10.53
N TYR A 38 -1.16 10.77 -10.79
CA TYR A 38 0.24 10.83 -10.39
C TYR A 38 0.94 12.01 -11.07
N THR A 39 0.78 12.14 -12.40
CA THR A 39 1.34 13.26 -13.16
C THR A 39 0.78 14.60 -12.67
N LYS A 40 -0.52 14.67 -12.41
CA LYS A 40 -1.22 15.87 -11.92
C LYS A 40 -0.68 16.34 -10.57
N TYR A 41 -0.52 15.44 -9.60
CA TYR A 41 -0.20 15.79 -8.21
C TYR A 41 1.29 15.69 -7.85
N ARG A 42 2.14 15.12 -8.72
CA ARG A 42 3.56 14.91 -8.45
C ARG A 42 4.24 16.17 -7.93
N LYS A 43 4.14 17.27 -8.67
CA LYS A 43 4.82 18.52 -8.32
C LYS A 43 4.34 19.08 -6.97
N GLU A 44 3.03 19.00 -6.72
CA GLU A 44 2.41 19.46 -5.47
C GLU A 44 2.93 18.66 -4.27
N VAL A 45 2.86 17.33 -4.34
CA VAL A 45 3.22 16.45 -3.22
C VAL A 45 4.71 16.47 -2.93
N LEU A 46 5.56 16.64 -3.94
CA LEU A 46 7.01 16.80 -3.71
C LEU A 46 7.32 18.06 -2.87
N ALA A 47 6.44 19.06 -2.86
CA ALA A 47 6.56 20.25 -2.03
C ALA A 47 6.02 20.08 -0.60
N TYR A 48 5.29 19.01 -0.29
CA TYR A 48 4.72 18.79 1.05
C TYR A 48 5.80 18.65 2.11
N ASP A 49 5.63 19.32 3.25
CA ASP A 49 6.35 18.97 4.46
C ASP A 49 5.69 17.76 5.15
N LYS A 50 6.21 17.37 6.32
CA LYS A 50 5.64 16.27 7.11
C LYS A 50 4.21 16.57 7.56
N LYS A 51 3.90 17.82 7.90
CA LYS A 51 2.58 18.21 8.43
C LYS A 51 1.50 18.03 7.36
N HIS A 52 1.75 18.53 6.14
CA HIS A 52 0.81 18.35 5.02
C HIS A 52 0.58 16.87 4.69
N TYR A 53 1.64 16.05 4.79
CA TYR A 53 1.51 14.61 4.61
C TYR A 53 0.70 13.95 5.73
N ASP A 54 0.97 14.29 6.99
CA ASP A 54 0.22 13.76 8.14
C ASP A 54 -1.28 14.10 8.01
N GLU A 55 -1.61 15.35 7.64
CA GLU A 55 -2.98 15.78 7.40
C GLU A 55 -3.65 14.99 6.27
N LEU A 56 -2.96 14.80 5.14
CA LEU A 56 -3.44 13.96 4.03
C LEU A 56 -3.71 12.53 4.50
N PHE A 57 -2.76 11.94 5.21
CA PHE A 57 -2.81 10.55 5.65
C PHE A 57 -3.94 10.33 6.65
N PHE A 58 -4.07 11.20 7.66
CA PHE A 58 -5.15 11.12 8.64
C PHE A 58 -6.52 11.38 8.00
N ALA A 59 -6.64 12.37 7.12
CA ALA A 59 -7.90 12.61 6.42
C ALA A 59 -8.35 11.41 5.57
N PHE A 60 -7.41 10.73 4.91
CA PHE A 60 -7.71 9.48 4.20
C PHE A 60 -8.13 8.37 5.17
N PHE A 61 -7.37 8.16 6.24
CA PHE A 61 -7.61 7.12 7.22
C PHE A 61 -8.97 7.28 7.92
N GLU A 62 -9.32 8.50 8.33
CA GLU A 62 -10.62 8.81 8.94
C GLU A 62 -11.77 8.49 7.97
N LYS A 63 -11.71 9.01 6.74
CA LYS A 63 -12.76 8.75 5.71
C LYS A 63 -12.82 7.28 5.29
N GLN A 64 -11.69 6.58 5.25
CA GLN A 64 -11.65 5.16 4.93
C GLN A 64 -12.33 4.32 6.03
N ASN A 65 -12.21 4.71 7.29
CA ASN A 65 -12.75 3.93 8.41
C ASN A 65 -14.17 4.36 8.84
N ASP A 66 -14.66 5.52 8.39
CA ASP A 66 -16.03 5.95 8.68
C ASP A 66 -17.05 5.11 7.87
N PRO A 67 -17.98 4.38 8.53
CA PRO A 67 -18.97 3.56 7.83
C PRO A 67 -19.99 4.38 7.02
N ASN A 68 -20.15 5.66 7.32
CA ASN A 68 -21.09 6.55 6.65
C ASN A 68 -20.48 7.24 5.42
N ILE A 69 -19.17 7.13 5.22
CA ILE A 69 -18.45 7.77 4.12
C ILE A 69 -17.98 6.72 3.13
N THR A 70 -18.38 6.89 1.87
CA THR A 70 -17.79 6.17 0.73
C THR A 70 -17.14 7.19 -0.19
N LEU A 71 -15.81 7.14 -0.29
CA LEU A 71 -15.05 7.94 -1.25
C LEU A 71 -15.43 7.52 -2.67
N THR A 72 -15.56 8.48 -3.58
CA THR A 72 -15.60 8.19 -5.00
C THR A 72 -14.27 7.58 -5.48
N LYS A 73 -14.29 6.92 -6.64
CA LYS A 73 -13.07 6.36 -7.25
C LYS A 73 -11.97 7.41 -7.41
N GLU A 74 -12.32 8.62 -7.84
CA GLU A 74 -11.36 9.71 -8.01
C GLU A 74 -10.78 10.20 -6.68
N GLU A 75 -11.61 10.37 -5.66
CA GLU A 75 -11.14 10.78 -4.33
C GLU A 75 -10.22 9.71 -3.72
N TYR A 76 -10.62 8.44 -3.77
CA TYR A 76 -9.83 7.32 -3.28
C TYR A 76 -8.46 7.25 -3.95
N TYR A 77 -8.42 7.32 -5.28
CA TYR A 77 -7.16 7.31 -6.00
C TYR A 77 -6.36 8.59 -5.79
N THR A 78 -7.00 9.75 -5.61
CA THR A 78 -6.28 10.99 -5.27
C THR A 78 -5.51 10.82 -3.96
N TYR A 79 -6.13 10.25 -2.92
CA TYR A 79 -5.43 9.99 -1.66
C TYR A 79 -4.27 9.00 -1.81
N THR A 80 -4.55 7.80 -2.33
CA THR A 80 -3.55 6.73 -2.43
C THR A 80 -2.37 7.11 -3.32
N ILE A 81 -2.61 7.82 -4.42
CA ILE A 81 -1.57 8.29 -5.33
C ILE A 81 -0.74 9.41 -4.69
N LYS A 82 -1.36 10.36 -3.97
CA LYS A 82 -0.60 11.38 -3.23
C LYS A 82 0.30 10.74 -2.15
N ILE A 83 -0.18 9.72 -1.44
CA ILE A 83 0.64 8.98 -0.47
C ILE A 83 1.80 8.23 -1.15
N ALA A 84 1.55 7.62 -2.31
CA ALA A 84 2.59 6.97 -3.12
C ALA A 84 3.69 7.95 -3.56
N ILE A 85 3.31 9.15 -4.04
CA ILE A 85 4.28 10.19 -4.43
C ILE A 85 5.11 10.65 -3.22
N TYR A 86 4.49 10.79 -2.04
CA TYR A 86 5.24 11.19 -0.85
C TYR A 86 6.24 10.10 -0.41
N SER A 87 5.88 8.83 -0.56
CA SER A 87 6.79 7.71 -0.31
C SER A 87 8.03 7.80 -1.21
N GLU A 88 7.86 8.11 -2.49
CA GLU A 88 8.98 8.37 -3.41
C GLU A 88 9.85 9.55 -2.96
N LYS A 89 9.24 10.63 -2.46
CA LYS A 89 9.99 11.76 -1.89
C LYS A 89 10.91 11.30 -0.77
N LEU A 90 10.43 10.45 0.13
CA LEU A 90 11.24 9.92 1.23
C LEU A 90 12.45 9.13 0.69
N GLY A 91 12.26 8.31 -0.35
CA GLY A 91 13.35 7.58 -0.99
C GLY A 91 14.39 8.46 -1.69
N MET A 92 13.99 9.66 -2.13
CA MET A 92 14.93 10.66 -2.68
C MET A 92 15.73 11.38 -1.59
N LEU A 93 15.13 11.60 -0.41
CA LEU A 93 15.75 12.29 0.71
C LEU A 93 16.66 11.37 1.54
N TYR A 94 16.26 10.12 1.74
CA TYR A 94 16.93 9.15 2.60
C TYR A 94 17.35 7.93 1.77
N LYS A 95 18.59 7.96 1.26
CA LYS A 95 19.12 6.95 0.33
C LYS A 95 19.14 5.54 0.93
N ASP A 96 19.36 5.44 2.23
CA ASP A 96 19.33 4.21 3.03
C ASP A 96 17.92 3.61 3.13
N GLN A 97 16.86 4.42 2.93
CA GLN A 97 15.46 3.99 2.94
C GLN A 97 14.86 3.87 1.54
N LYS A 98 15.66 4.03 0.48
CA LYS A 98 15.18 4.08 -0.90
C LYS A 98 14.37 2.85 -1.30
N ASP A 99 14.83 1.65 -0.96
CA ASP A 99 14.16 0.41 -1.37
C ASP A 99 12.82 0.24 -0.65
N VAL A 100 12.77 0.58 0.64
CA VAL A 100 11.54 0.58 1.45
C VAL A 100 10.55 1.63 0.93
N ALA A 101 11.03 2.81 0.59
CA ALA A 101 10.23 3.88 0.00
C ALA A 101 9.63 3.49 -1.37
N GLU A 102 10.41 2.86 -2.25
CA GLU A 102 9.92 2.37 -3.54
C GLU A 102 8.93 1.21 -3.39
N GLN A 103 9.14 0.33 -2.41
CA GLN A 103 8.15 -0.70 -2.07
C GLN A 103 6.84 -0.06 -1.59
N THR A 104 6.92 0.88 -0.65
CA THR A 104 5.75 1.56 -0.07
C THR A 104 4.99 2.32 -1.15
N LYS A 105 5.69 3.03 -2.03
CA LYS A 105 5.11 3.67 -3.23
C LYS A 105 4.32 2.68 -4.08
N ARG A 106 4.89 1.51 -4.39
CA ARG A 106 4.20 0.46 -5.17
C ARG A 106 2.95 -0.02 -4.44
N GLU A 107 3.06 -0.34 -3.15
CA GLU A 107 1.92 -0.79 -2.34
C GLU A 107 0.75 0.20 -2.33
N TRP A 108 1.04 1.51 -2.27
CA TRP A 108 0.02 2.55 -2.34
C TRP A 108 -0.54 2.73 -3.75
N PHE A 109 0.30 2.67 -4.77
CA PHE A 109 -0.12 2.79 -6.17
C PHE A 109 -0.98 1.60 -6.61
N ASP A 110 -0.69 0.40 -6.10
CA ASP A 110 -1.37 -0.85 -6.45
C ASP A 110 -2.72 -1.02 -5.73
N LYS A 111 -3.06 -0.14 -4.79
CA LYS A 111 -4.38 -0.14 -4.13
C LYS A 111 -5.51 -0.13 -5.17
N ARG A 112 -6.55 -0.91 -4.89
CA ARG A 112 -7.69 -1.15 -5.80
C ARG A 112 -8.94 -0.51 -5.22
N TYR A 113 -9.65 0.27 -6.04
CA TYR A 113 -10.94 0.83 -5.62
C TYR A 113 -11.97 -0.27 -5.34
N GLU A 114 -11.94 -1.38 -6.07
CA GLU A 114 -12.82 -2.52 -5.80
C GLU A 114 -12.56 -3.15 -4.43
N ALA A 115 -11.28 -3.27 -4.02
CA ALA A 115 -10.93 -3.77 -2.69
C ALA A 115 -11.37 -2.79 -1.60
N TYR A 116 -11.27 -1.48 -1.85
CA TYR A 116 -11.83 -0.48 -0.95
C TYR A 116 -13.35 -0.61 -0.78
N LEU A 117 -14.11 -0.76 -1.89
CA LEU A 117 -15.54 -0.97 -1.82
C LEU A 117 -15.91 -2.27 -1.09
N GLN A 118 -15.12 -3.33 -1.24
CA GLN A 118 -15.31 -4.58 -0.49
C GLN A 118 -15.05 -4.39 1.01
N SER A 119 -14.10 -3.54 1.40
CA SER A 119 -13.83 -3.24 2.81
C SER A 119 -14.92 -2.42 3.51
N LYS A 120 -15.85 -1.83 2.75
CA LYS A 120 -17.00 -1.06 3.26
C LYS A 120 -18.27 -1.89 3.46
N LYS A 121 -18.27 -3.15 3.04
CA LYS A 121 -19.40 -4.09 3.20
C LYS A 121 -19.33 -4.79 4.55
#